data_AF-A0A7K3PKD4-F1
#
_entry.id   AF-A0A7K3PKD4-F1
#
_cell.length_a   1.000
_cell.length_b   1.000
_cell.length_c   1.000
_cell.angle_alpha   90.00
_cell.angle_beta   90.00
_cell.angle_gamma   90.00
#
_symmetry.space_group_name_H-M   'P 1'
#
loop_
_entity.id
_entity.type
_entity.pdbx_description
1 polymer ?
#
loop_
_entity_poly.entity_id
_entity_poly.type
_entity_poly.pdbx_seq_one_letter_code
_entity_poly.pdbx_strand_id
1 'polypeptide(L)'
;MTAAPTGADPRHTPTLGSLTGGQLRRLGAVAGLSRADVETYAQVLTESLGPAAERPLSLPPPTRTFLSDDHTPVEFSLSFRPDAAPSVRVLVEPGCGADSLAHNGRVGLEAIRAMARRWHFATDVLDELRDLFLPAAPRGPLALWCALELRPGGVPKVKVYLNPAAGGEERSAATVREALRRLGHRQAYDGLPRGAGHPFLALDLGDWAEPRVKVYVRHENLTAGQAGRLSRMDSGPGPAAVEGFFRTAAGLGPDATGLGGRPGLSCHSFTDTRTARPSGFTLHIPVRDYVRHDGEALARASRVLRHHGMDASVLDRALAALTERRPEDGVGLIAYLALAHQRDQAPRVTAYLSSEAYAVRPPVVESVRRPVPVS
;
A
#
# COMPACT_ATOMS: atom_id res chain seq x y z
N MET A 1 12.61 54.44 12.71
CA MET A 1 11.90 53.87 11.54
C MET A 1 12.34 52.44 11.37
N THR A 2 11.63 51.52 12.00
CA THR A 2 11.87 50.07 11.92
C THR A 2 11.15 49.55 10.68
N ALA A 3 11.93 49.05 9.72
CA ALA A 3 11.39 48.42 8.52
C ALA A 3 10.66 47.13 8.91
N ALA A 4 9.40 47.02 8.49
CA ALA A 4 8.61 45.81 8.62
C ALA A 4 9.20 44.69 7.76
N PRO A 5 9.12 43.41 8.17
CA PRO A 5 9.49 42.31 7.30
C PRO A 5 8.50 42.24 6.15
N THR A 6 9.01 42.33 4.93
CA THR A 6 8.25 42.12 3.70
C THR A 6 7.66 40.72 3.70
N GLY A 7 6.34 40.64 3.52
CA GLY A 7 5.58 39.39 3.46
C GLY A 7 6.14 38.42 2.43
N ALA A 8 6.10 37.13 2.77
CA ALA A 8 6.43 36.05 1.86
C ALA A 8 5.58 36.14 0.59
N ASP A 9 6.22 35.95 -0.57
CA ASP A 9 5.57 35.90 -1.87
C ASP A 9 4.48 34.80 -1.87
N PRO A 10 3.20 35.12 -2.17
CA PRO A 10 2.10 34.15 -2.17
C PRO A 10 2.23 33.04 -3.24
N ARG A 11 3.28 33.07 -4.09
CA ARG A 11 3.48 32.13 -5.20
C ARG A 11 4.19 30.81 -4.85
N HIS A 12 4.48 30.53 -3.57
CA HIS A 12 5.28 29.35 -3.18
C HIS A 12 4.78 28.58 -1.95
N THR A 13 3.50 28.62 -1.59
CA THR A 13 2.99 27.70 -0.55
C THR A 13 2.93 26.28 -1.11
N PRO A 14 3.65 25.29 -0.56
CA PRO A 14 3.59 23.92 -1.04
C PRO A 14 2.18 23.37 -0.91
N THR A 15 1.64 22.82 -1.99
CA THR A 15 0.37 22.10 -2.00
C THR A 15 0.60 20.60 -1.97
N LEU A 16 -0.44 19.84 -1.58
CA LEU A 16 -0.40 18.38 -1.57
C LEU A 16 -0.01 17.81 -2.94
N GLY A 17 -0.57 18.35 -4.03
CA GLY A 17 -0.24 17.95 -5.40
C GLY A 17 1.20 18.29 -5.80
N SER A 18 1.71 19.47 -5.39
CA SER A 18 3.10 19.86 -5.69
C SER A 18 4.12 18.94 -4.99
N LEU A 19 3.88 18.59 -3.72
CA LEU A 19 4.76 17.70 -2.96
C LEU A 19 4.71 16.28 -3.52
N THR A 20 3.53 15.68 -3.59
CA THR A 20 3.36 14.29 -4.02
C THR A 20 3.73 14.10 -5.50
N GLY A 21 3.45 15.09 -6.34
CA GLY A 21 3.91 15.12 -7.73
C GLY A 21 5.43 15.23 -7.85
N GLY A 22 6.09 16.02 -6.98
CA GLY A 22 7.56 16.10 -6.91
C GLY A 22 8.19 14.77 -6.47
N GLN A 23 7.61 14.14 -5.45
CA GLN A 23 8.00 12.80 -4.97
C GLN A 23 7.87 11.74 -6.07
N LEU A 24 6.72 11.70 -6.77
CA LEU A 24 6.49 10.78 -7.88
C LEU A 24 7.55 10.96 -8.97
N ARG A 25 7.89 12.21 -9.33
CA ARG A 25 8.91 12.48 -10.35
C ARG A 25 10.28 11.93 -9.99
N ARG A 26 10.73 12.19 -8.76
CA ARG A 26 12.04 11.71 -8.28
C ARG A 26 12.05 10.18 -8.15
N LEU A 27 10.98 9.57 -7.64
CA LEU A 27 10.85 8.11 -7.57
C LEU A 27 10.79 7.45 -8.95
N GLY A 28 10.08 8.05 -9.90
CA GLY A 28 10.02 7.57 -11.28
C GLY A 28 11.39 7.57 -11.95
N ALA A 29 12.19 8.62 -11.73
CA ALA A 29 13.57 8.67 -12.18
C ALA A 29 14.46 7.60 -11.53
N VAL A 30 14.30 7.34 -10.23
CA VAL A 30 15.00 6.24 -9.52
C VAL A 30 14.62 4.87 -10.10
N ALA A 31 13.37 4.69 -10.52
CA ALA A 31 12.86 3.48 -11.17
C ALA A 31 13.21 3.38 -12.67
N GLY A 32 13.90 4.37 -13.25
CA GLY A 32 14.32 4.37 -14.65
C GLY A 32 13.22 4.70 -15.65
N LEU A 33 12.12 5.34 -15.22
CA LEU A 33 11.10 5.84 -16.14
C LEU A 33 11.61 7.03 -16.94
N SER A 34 11.15 7.15 -18.19
CA SER A 34 11.48 8.31 -19.03
C SER A 34 10.87 9.60 -18.46
N ARG A 35 11.45 10.76 -18.80
CA ARG A 35 10.88 12.05 -18.40
C ARG A 35 9.43 12.21 -18.89
N ALA A 36 9.12 11.75 -20.10
CA ALA A 36 7.77 11.81 -20.66
C ALA A 36 6.76 10.96 -19.88
N ASP A 37 7.15 9.73 -19.50
CA ASP A 37 6.32 8.86 -18.66
C ASP A 37 6.08 9.49 -17.29
N VAL A 38 7.15 10.01 -16.68
CA VAL A 38 7.10 10.64 -15.36
C VAL A 38 6.16 11.85 -15.34
N GLU A 39 6.23 12.74 -16.34
CA GLU A 39 5.30 13.87 -16.43
C GLU A 39 3.86 13.42 -16.66
N THR A 40 3.66 12.39 -17.50
CA THR A 40 2.33 11.79 -17.71
C THR A 40 1.75 11.28 -16.39
N TYR A 41 2.52 10.55 -15.60
CA TYR A 41 2.04 9.99 -14.34
C TYR A 41 1.87 11.01 -13.23
N ALA A 42 2.69 12.06 -13.21
CA ALA A 42 2.48 13.16 -12.29
C ALA A 42 1.18 13.90 -12.58
N GLN A 43 0.84 14.13 -13.86
CA GLN A 43 -0.44 14.70 -14.25
C GLN A 43 -1.61 13.79 -13.83
N VAL A 44 -1.49 12.48 -14.06
CA VAL A 44 -2.51 11.50 -13.63
C VAL A 44 -2.69 11.52 -12.11
N LEU A 45 -1.62 11.64 -11.33
CA LEU A 45 -1.72 11.75 -9.87
C LEU A 45 -2.45 13.03 -9.44
N THR A 46 -2.11 14.17 -10.03
CA THR A 46 -2.79 15.45 -9.78
C THR A 46 -4.28 15.36 -10.13
N GLU A 47 -4.62 14.82 -11.30
CA GLU A 47 -6.01 14.59 -11.73
C GLU A 47 -6.75 13.65 -10.76
N SER A 48 -6.07 12.60 -10.27
CA SER A 48 -6.64 11.65 -9.31
C SER A 48 -6.91 12.28 -7.95
N LEU A 49 -6.07 13.20 -7.49
CA LEU A 49 -6.28 13.95 -6.24
C LEU A 49 -7.40 15.00 -6.37
N GLY A 50 -7.77 15.39 -7.59
CA GLY A 50 -8.82 16.36 -7.83
C GLY A 50 -8.58 17.68 -7.06
N PRO A 51 -9.61 18.27 -6.41
CA PRO A 51 -9.47 19.50 -5.64
C PRO A 51 -8.43 19.41 -4.50
N ALA A 52 -8.15 18.21 -3.98
CA ALA A 52 -7.17 18.05 -2.91
C ALA A 52 -5.73 18.34 -3.38
N ALA A 53 -5.44 18.26 -4.68
CA ALA A 53 -4.13 18.59 -5.23
C ALA A 53 -3.70 20.03 -4.95
N GLU A 54 -4.65 20.97 -4.98
CA GLU A 54 -4.41 22.41 -4.75
C GLU A 54 -4.40 22.78 -3.26
N ARG A 55 -4.64 21.83 -2.36
CA ARG A 55 -4.71 22.11 -0.93
C ARG A 55 -3.32 22.48 -0.38
N PRO A 56 -3.16 23.66 0.26
CA PRO A 56 -1.92 24.00 0.95
C PRO A 56 -1.60 23.01 2.08
N LEU A 57 -0.33 22.61 2.20
CA LEU A 57 0.12 21.69 3.26
C LEU A 57 0.13 22.33 4.66
N SER A 58 0.00 23.65 4.76
CA SER A 58 -0.21 24.35 6.02
C SER A 58 -1.61 24.13 6.60
N LEU A 59 -2.56 23.63 5.80
CA LEU A 59 -3.87 23.21 6.28
C LEU A 59 -3.82 21.74 6.74
N PRO A 60 -4.70 21.31 7.65
CA PRO A 60 -4.83 19.90 8.03
C PRO A 60 -5.10 18.99 6.83
N PRO A 61 -4.89 17.66 6.92
CA PRO A 61 -5.31 16.72 5.88
C PRO A 61 -6.76 16.93 5.43
N PRO A 62 -7.11 16.72 4.14
CA PRO A 62 -8.47 16.98 3.65
C PRO A 62 -9.53 16.17 4.40
N THR A 63 -9.19 14.92 4.71
CA THR A 63 -9.96 13.99 5.53
C THR A 63 -9.00 13.10 6.31
N ARG A 64 -9.50 12.45 7.37
CA ARG A 64 -8.74 11.41 8.11
C ARG A 64 -8.75 10.09 7.34
N THR A 65 -8.19 10.08 6.13
CA THR A 65 -8.06 8.86 5.33
C THR A 65 -7.25 7.81 6.09
N PHE A 66 -7.61 6.54 5.92
CA PHE A 66 -6.89 5.40 6.47
C PHE A 66 -5.72 4.95 5.56
N LEU A 67 -5.52 5.60 4.42
CA LEU A 67 -4.50 5.22 3.44
C LEU A 67 -3.09 5.30 4.02
N SER A 68 -2.78 6.35 4.76
CA SER A 68 -1.52 6.52 5.46
C SER A 68 -1.72 6.92 6.92
N ASP A 69 -0.66 6.72 7.69
CA ASP A 69 -0.61 6.99 9.12
C ASP A 69 -0.70 8.49 9.50
N ASP A 70 -0.39 9.38 8.57
CA ASP A 70 -0.48 10.84 8.69
C ASP A 70 -1.65 11.45 7.89
N HIS A 71 -2.52 10.59 7.34
CA HIS A 71 -3.66 10.95 6.51
C HIS A 71 -3.31 11.65 5.18
N THR A 72 -2.09 11.48 4.69
CA THR A 72 -1.77 11.76 3.28
C THR A 72 -2.52 10.78 2.38
N PRO A 73 -3.32 11.25 1.39
CA PRO A 73 -4.07 10.36 0.50
C PRO A 73 -3.21 9.76 -0.61
N VAL A 74 -1.90 9.62 -0.39
CA VAL A 74 -0.91 9.10 -1.33
C VAL A 74 0.11 8.23 -0.60
N GLU A 75 0.35 7.03 -1.11
CA GLU A 75 1.44 6.14 -0.69
C GLU A 75 2.16 5.59 -1.94
N PHE A 76 3.47 5.45 -1.89
CA PHE A 76 4.25 4.86 -2.98
C PHE A 76 4.64 3.43 -2.67
N SER A 77 5.02 2.65 -3.68
CA SER A 77 5.72 1.39 -3.44
C SER A 77 6.72 1.09 -4.55
N LEU A 78 7.83 0.45 -4.17
CA LEU A 78 8.80 -0.12 -5.10
C LEU A 78 8.81 -1.63 -4.99
N SER A 79 8.68 -2.27 -6.14
CA SER A 79 8.62 -3.72 -6.30
C SER A 79 9.85 -4.25 -7.01
N PHE A 80 10.64 -5.04 -6.29
CA PHE A 80 11.95 -5.53 -6.72
C PHE A 80 11.85 -6.98 -7.16
N ARG A 81 12.32 -7.26 -8.38
CA ARG A 81 12.52 -8.62 -8.89
C ARG A 81 14.02 -8.81 -9.18
N PRO A 82 14.53 -10.05 -9.14
CA PRO A 82 15.89 -10.31 -9.61
C PRO A 82 16.04 -9.84 -11.06
N ASP A 83 17.19 -9.25 -11.38
CA ASP A 83 17.60 -8.86 -12.73
C ASP A 83 16.64 -7.91 -13.48
N ALA A 84 15.86 -7.11 -12.75
CA ALA A 84 14.94 -6.14 -13.33
C ALA A 84 14.94 -4.82 -12.56
N ALA A 85 14.69 -3.72 -13.28
CA ALA A 85 14.42 -2.43 -12.65
C ALA A 85 13.18 -2.52 -11.74
N PRO A 86 13.16 -1.83 -10.59
CA PRO A 86 12.02 -1.90 -9.70
C PRO A 86 10.80 -1.25 -10.33
N SER A 87 9.64 -1.89 -10.18
CA SER A 87 8.37 -1.31 -10.61
C SER A 87 7.87 -0.35 -9.53
N VAL A 88 7.69 0.92 -9.89
CA VAL A 88 7.09 1.93 -9.01
C VAL A 88 5.57 1.91 -9.13
N ARG A 89 4.89 2.06 -7.99
CA ARG A 89 3.45 2.26 -7.93
C ARG A 89 3.12 3.44 -7.04
N VAL A 90 1.99 4.08 -7.32
CA VAL A 90 1.36 5.06 -6.43
C VAL A 90 -0.04 4.57 -6.09
N LEU A 91 -0.38 4.57 -4.81
CA LEU A 91 -1.71 4.36 -4.26
C LEU A 91 -2.29 5.73 -3.91
N VAL A 92 -3.53 5.99 -4.31
CA VAL A 92 -4.24 7.25 -4.08
C VAL A 92 -5.68 6.99 -3.65
N GLU A 93 -6.23 7.86 -2.80
CA GLU A 93 -7.67 7.94 -2.50
C GLU A 93 -8.30 9.10 -3.30
N PRO A 94 -8.92 8.85 -4.47
CA PRO A 94 -9.36 9.95 -5.32
C PRO A 94 -10.52 10.77 -4.72
N GLY A 95 -11.32 10.15 -3.85
CA GLY A 95 -12.41 10.80 -3.14
C GLY A 95 -12.01 11.58 -1.88
N CYS A 96 -10.71 11.72 -1.60
CA CYS A 96 -10.22 12.41 -0.41
C CYS A 96 -10.76 13.85 -0.36
N GLY A 97 -11.19 14.30 0.82
CA GLY A 97 -11.79 15.63 1.00
C GLY A 97 -13.30 15.71 0.75
N ALA A 98 -13.95 14.63 0.30
CA ALA A 98 -15.41 14.58 0.19
C ALA A 98 -16.10 14.68 1.57
N ASP A 99 -17.30 15.25 1.59
CA ASP A 99 -18.11 15.53 2.80
C ASP A 99 -18.64 14.28 3.53
N SER A 100 -18.59 13.12 2.89
CA SER A 100 -19.08 11.84 3.42
C SER A 100 -18.36 10.67 2.77
N LEU A 101 -18.31 9.52 3.45
CA LEU A 101 -17.69 8.31 2.89
C LEU A 101 -18.44 7.79 1.65
N ALA A 102 -19.75 7.99 1.58
CA ALA A 102 -20.53 7.68 0.38
C ALA A 102 -20.11 8.55 -0.81
N HIS A 103 -19.96 9.86 -0.59
CA HIS A 103 -19.50 10.77 -1.63
C HIS A 103 -18.04 10.51 -2.02
N ASN A 104 -17.16 10.20 -1.07
CA ASN A 104 -15.78 9.75 -1.31
C ASN A 104 -15.76 8.56 -2.27
N GLY A 105 -16.59 7.54 -2.02
CA GLY A 105 -16.72 6.37 -2.89
C GLY A 105 -17.21 6.71 -4.31
N ARG A 106 -18.17 7.63 -4.46
CA ARG A 106 -18.66 8.09 -5.77
C ARG A 106 -17.57 8.79 -6.58
N VAL A 107 -16.86 9.74 -5.96
CA VAL A 107 -15.73 10.45 -6.60
C VAL A 107 -14.63 9.46 -6.97
N GLY A 108 -14.32 8.50 -6.09
CA GLY A 108 -13.41 7.41 -6.37
C GLY A 108 -13.80 6.61 -7.63
N LEU A 109 -15.07 6.22 -7.74
CA LEU A 109 -15.57 5.47 -8.90
C LEU A 109 -15.54 6.31 -10.19
N GLU A 110 -15.87 7.60 -10.10
CA GLU A 110 -15.80 8.53 -11.25
C GLU A 110 -14.38 8.69 -11.76
N ALA A 111 -13.39 8.77 -10.87
CA ALA A 111 -11.97 8.80 -11.23
C ALA A 111 -11.55 7.52 -11.96
N ILE A 112 -11.95 6.33 -11.48
CA ILE A 112 -11.68 5.06 -12.17
C ILE A 112 -12.34 5.02 -13.56
N ARG A 113 -13.58 5.50 -13.68
CA ARG A 113 -14.27 5.58 -14.98
C ARG A 113 -13.60 6.57 -15.94
N ALA A 114 -13.03 7.67 -15.44
CA ALA A 114 -12.24 8.58 -16.24
C ALA A 114 -10.95 7.92 -16.76
N MET A 115 -10.25 7.18 -15.90
CA MET A 115 -9.09 6.37 -16.30
C MET A 115 -9.47 5.31 -17.34
N ALA A 116 -10.61 4.63 -17.14
CA ALA A 116 -11.14 3.63 -18.07
C ALA A 116 -11.41 4.21 -19.45
N ARG A 117 -11.99 5.41 -19.53
CA ARG A 117 -12.20 6.11 -20.80
C ARG A 117 -10.88 6.52 -21.45
N ARG A 118 -9.90 6.97 -20.66
CA ARG A 118 -8.58 7.41 -21.15
C ARG A 118 -7.74 6.27 -21.72
N TRP A 119 -7.77 5.10 -21.10
CA TRP A 119 -6.95 3.94 -21.49
C TRP A 119 -7.75 2.75 -22.00
N HIS A 120 -9.03 2.95 -22.31
CA HIS A 120 -9.93 1.98 -22.94
C HIS A 120 -10.01 0.61 -22.23
N PHE A 121 -9.94 0.58 -20.91
CA PHE A 121 -10.17 -0.66 -20.15
C PHE A 121 -11.61 -0.82 -19.69
N ALA A 122 -12.06 -2.06 -19.59
CA ALA A 122 -13.38 -2.43 -19.11
C ALA A 122 -13.51 -2.29 -17.58
N THR A 123 -14.69 -1.89 -17.11
CA THR A 123 -15.02 -1.78 -15.67
C THR A 123 -16.11 -2.75 -15.23
N ASP A 124 -16.55 -3.68 -16.07
CA ASP A 124 -17.70 -4.57 -15.80
C ASP A 124 -17.53 -5.32 -14.47
N VAL A 125 -16.33 -5.85 -14.21
CA VAL A 125 -16.02 -6.55 -12.95
C VAL A 125 -16.13 -5.67 -11.71
N LEU A 126 -15.94 -4.35 -11.84
CA LEU A 126 -16.13 -3.40 -10.75
C LEU A 126 -17.61 -3.04 -10.61
N ASP A 127 -18.33 -2.85 -11.72
CA ASP A 127 -19.75 -2.54 -11.72
C ASP A 127 -20.58 -3.68 -11.10
N GLU A 128 -20.21 -4.94 -11.33
CA GLU A 128 -20.80 -6.16 -10.72
C GLU A 128 -20.73 -6.20 -9.18
N LEU A 129 -19.80 -5.46 -8.58
CA LEU A 129 -19.57 -5.45 -7.13
C LEU A 129 -20.05 -4.17 -6.45
N ARG A 130 -20.53 -3.19 -7.21
CA ARG A 130 -20.78 -1.84 -6.71
C ARG A 130 -21.73 -1.80 -5.52
N ASP A 131 -22.83 -2.55 -5.55
CA ASP A 131 -23.82 -2.60 -4.47
C ASP A 131 -23.26 -3.19 -3.17
N LEU A 132 -22.26 -4.08 -3.26
CA LEU A 132 -21.64 -4.70 -2.09
C LEU A 132 -20.69 -3.74 -1.38
N PHE A 133 -19.90 -2.97 -2.14
CA PHE A 133 -18.79 -2.18 -1.61
C PHE A 133 -19.06 -0.68 -1.52
N LEU A 134 -20.05 -0.17 -2.25
CA LEU A 134 -20.44 1.25 -2.24
C LEU A 134 -21.94 1.41 -1.91
N PRO A 135 -22.42 0.90 -0.74
CA PRO A 135 -23.79 1.10 -0.30
C PRO A 135 -24.08 2.57 0.02
N ALA A 136 -25.37 2.94 0.17
CA ALA A 136 -25.76 4.33 0.44
C ALA A 136 -25.18 4.92 1.74
N ALA A 137 -25.00 4.09 2.77
CA ALA A 137 -24.43 4.46 4.06
C ALA A 137 -23.24 3.55 4.40
N PRO A 138 -22.08 3.73 3.73
CA PRO A 138 -20.93 2.86 3.93
C PRO A 138 -20.27 3.12 5.29
N ARG A 139 -19.77 2.06 5.91
CA ARG A 139 -18.88 2.13 7.07
C ARG A 139 -17.42 2.19 6.62
N GLY A 140 -16.59 2.79 7.47
CA GLY A 140 -15.14 2.90 7.24
C GLY A 140 -14.42 1.54 7.27
N PRO A 141 -13.08 1.55 7.09
CA PRO A 141 -12.21 2.72 7.12
C PRO A 141 -11.94 3.38 5.76
N LEU A 142 -12.40 2.79 4.65
CA LEU A 142 -12.25 3.32 3.29
C LEU A 142 -13.50 3.05 2.44
N ALA A 143 -13.64 3.78 1.33
CA ALA A 143 -14.61 3.47 0.29
C ALA A 143 -13.93 2.88 -0.95
N LEU A 144 -13.01 3.64 -1.57
CA LEU A 144 -12.29 3.21 -2.78
C LEU A 144 -10.90 3.84 -2.83
N TRP A 145 -9.86 3.01 -3.00
CA TRP A 145 -8.52 3.48 -3.37
C TRP A 145 -8.11 2.96 -4.75
N CYS A 146 -7.21 3.67 -5.41
CA CYS A 146 -6.66 3.32 -6.71
C CYS A 146 -5.14 3.17 -6.61
N ALA A 147 -4.57 2.04 -7.02
CA ALA A 147 -3.14 1.93 -7.26
C ALA A 147 -2.84 1.90 -8.75
N LEU A 148 -1.83 2.68 -9.14
CA LEU A 148 -1.31 2.76 -10.49
C LEU A 148 0.09 2.15 -10.51
N GLU A 149 0.28 1.07 -11.26
CA GLU A 149 1.61 0.57 -11.60
C GLU A 149 2.15 1.35 -12.78
N LEU A 150 3.18 2.17 -12.55
CA LEU A 150 3.69 3.11 -13.53
C LEU A 150 4.63 2.36 -14.48
N ARG A 151 4.17 2.11 -15.70
CA ARG A 151 4.92 1.37 -16.71
C ARG A 151 5.59 2.33 -17.70
N PRO A 152 6.71 1.94 -18.32
CA PRO A 152 7.19 2.63 -19.51
C PRO A 152 6.08 2.70 -20.58
N GLY A 153 5.96 3.85 -21.25
CA GLY A 153 4.96 4.09 -22.30
C GLY A 153 3.68 4.82 -21.83
N GLY A 154 3.64 5.36 -20.62
CA GLY A 154 2.57 6.26 -20.14
C GLY A 154 1.18 5.63 -19.90
N VAL A 155 1.05 4.31 -20.02
CA VAL A 155 -0.19 3.58 -19.73
C VAL A 155 0.02 2.73 -18.46
N PRO A 156 -0.58 3.13 -17.31
CA PRO A 156 -0.41 2.39 -16.07
C PRO A 156 -1.25 1.12 -16.08
N LYS A 157 -0.90 0.16 -15.22
CA LYS A 157 -1.88 -0.85 -14.83
C LYS A 157 -2.65 -0.39 -13.61
N VAL A 158 -3.97 -0.47 -13.68
CA VAL A 158 -4.87 0.05 -12.65
C VAL A 158 -5.27 -1.07 -11.70
N LYS A 159 -5.35 -0.75 -10.40
CA LYS A 159 -5.92 -1.62 -9.37
C LYS A 159 -6.84 -0.82 -8.48
N VAL A 160 -7.99 -1.39 -8.16
CA VAL A 160 -8.96 -0.78 -7.24
C VAL A 160 -8.97 -1.57 -5.94
N TYR A 161 -8.99 -0.88 -4.80
CA TYR A 161 -9.15 -1.47 -3.47
C TYR A 161 -10.50 -1.03 -2.90
N LEU A 162 -11.25 -2.01 -2.39
CA LEU A 162 -12.59 -1.86 -1.85
C LEU A 162 -12.62 -2.38 -0.40
N ASN A 163 -13.61 -1.93 0.37
CA ASN A 163 -13.78 -2.27 1.79
C ASN A 163 -14.80 -3.40 2.01
N PRO A 164 -14.39 -4.63 2.34
CA PRO A 164 -15.33 -5.71 2.64
C PRO A 164 -16.25 -5.41 3.84
N ALA A 165 -15.81 -4.55 4.76
CA ALA A 165 -16.57 -4.11 5.93
C ALA A 165 -17.46 -2.88 5.65
N ALA A 166 -17.69 -2.49 4.39
CA ALA A 166 -18.55 -1.36 4.04
C ALA A 166 -19.98 -1.48 4.62
N GLY A 167 -20.47 -2.70 4.80
CA GLY A 167 -21.74 -3.00 5.47
C GLY A 167 -21.66 -3.32 6.97
N GLY A 168 -20.47 -3.26 7.59
CA GLY A 168 -20.18 -3.77 8.93
C GLY A 168 -19.11 -4.87 8.92
N GLU A 169 -18.27 -4.93 9.96
CA GLU A 169 -17.21 -5.95 10.09
C GLU A 169 -17.79 -7.37 10.14
N GLU A 170 -18.94 -7.53 10.81
CA GLU A 170 -19.67 -8.80 10.92
C GLU A 170 -20.12 -9.35 9.55
N ARG A 171 -20.30 -8.47 8.56
CA ARG A 171 -20.67 -8.84 7.19
C ARG A 171 -19.48 -9.05 6.26
N SER A 172 -18.27 -8.69 6.68
CA SER A 172 -17.05 -8.72 5.87
C SER A 172 -16.82 -10.06 5.16
N ALA A 173 -16.91 -11.16 5.90
CA ALA A 173 -16.79 -12.52 5.36
C ALA A 173 -17.82 -12.83 4.26
N ALA A 174 -19.09 -12.49 4.50
CA ALA A 174 -20.17 -12.71 3.54
C ALA A 174 -19.99 -11.85 2.28
N THR A 175 -19.55 -10.59 2.44
CA THR A 175 -19.24 -9.68 1.33
C THR A 175 -18.13 -10.25 0.44
N VAL A 176 -17.02 -10.74 1.02
CA VAL A 176 -15.93 -11.34 0.24
C VAL A 176 -16.39 -12.61 -0.48
N ARG A 177 -17.14 -13.48 0.21
CA ARG A 177 -17.67 -14.73 -0.39
C ARG A 177 -18.57 -14.41 -1.60
N GLU A 178 -19.48 -13.45 -1.44
CA GLU A 178 -20.40 -13.04 -2.50
C GLU A 178 -19.65 -12.38 -3.66
N ALA A 179 -18.68 -11.52 -3.38
CA ALA A 179 -17.85 -10.89 -4.42
C ALA A 179 -17.09 -11.95 -5.25
N LEU A 180 -16.42 -12.90 -4.59
CA LEU A 180 -15.74 -14.00 -5.29
C LEU A 180 -16.73 -14.84 -6.13
N ARG A 181 -17.93 -15.10 -5.62
CA ARG A 181 -18.98 -15.82 -6.34
C ARG A 181 -19.43 -15.08 -7.60
N ARG A 182 -19.69 -13.77 -7.52
CA ARG A 182 -20.08 -12.93 -8.68
C ARG A 182 -18.99 -12.90 -9.75
N LEU A 183 -17.72 -12.92 -9.34
CA LEU A 183 -16.57 -12.97 -10.24
C LEU A 183 -16.22 -14.39 -10.73
N GLY A 184 -17.08 -15.38 -10.48
CA GLY A 184 -16.91 -16.75 -10.96
C GLY A 184 -16.02 -17.65 -10.09
N HIS A 185 -15.36 -17.11 -9.07
CA HIS A 185 -14.50 -17.86 -8.13
C HIS A 185 -15.29 -18.52 -6.99
N ARG A 186 -16.28 -19.34 -7.33
CA ARG A 186 -17.31 -19.85 -6.39
C ARG A 186 -16.76 -20.58 -5.16
N GLN A 187 -15.63 -21.28 -5.30
CA GLN A 187 -15.01 -22.07 -4.23
C GLN A 187 -13.82 -21.35 -3.56
N ALA A 188 -13.43 -20.17 -4.05
CA ALA A 188 -12.19 -19.50 -3.62
C ALA A 188 -12.20 -19.06 -2.16
N TYR A 189 -13.36 -18.66 -1.63
CA TYR A 189 -13.46 -18.20 -0.24
C TYR A 189 -13.06 -19.31 0.75
N ASP A 190 -13.52 -20.54 0.52
CA ASP A 190 -13.23 -21.67 1.40
C ASP A 190 -11.76 -22.12 1.31
N GLY A 191 -11.06 -21.70 0.25
CA GLY A 191 -9.62 -21.89 0.08
C GLY A 191 -8.75 -20.89 0.86
N LEU A 192 -9.33 -19.84 1.45
CA LEU A 192 -8.58 -18.83 2.22
C LEU A 192 -8.13 -19.37 3.58
N PRO A 193 -6.99 -18.89 4.13
CA PRO A 193 -6.64 -19.17 5.52
C PRO A 193 -7.61 -18.45 6.46
N ARG A 194 -7.78 -18.99 7.66
CA ARG A 194 -8.45 -18.25 8.75
C ARG A 194 -7.65 -16.99 9.09
N GLY A 195 -8.35 -15.93 9.48
CA GLY A 195 -7.77 -14.69 9.97
C GLY A 195 -8.80 -13.87 10.74
N ALA A 196 -8.39 -12.72 11.25
CA ALA A 196 -9.18 -11.84 12.12
C ALA A 196 -10.08 -10.85 11.36
N GLY A 197 -10.07 -10.87 10.02
CA GLY A 197 -10.92 -10.02 9.18
C GLY A 197 -10.39 -9.85 7.76
N HIS A 198 -11.18 -9.19 6.91
CA HIS A 198 -10.81 -8.87 5.53
C HIS A 198 -10.73 -7.36 5.33
N PRO A 199 -9.54 -6.75 5.47
CA PRO A 199 -9.41 -5.30 5.38
C PRO A 199 -9.64 -4.78 3.94
N PHE A 200 -9.32 -5.59 2.92
CA PHE A 200 -9.40 -5.17 1.52
C PHE A 200 -9.81 -6.32 0.60
N LEU A 201 -10.60 -5.99 -0.42
CA LEU A 201 -10.67 -6.75 -1.67
C LEU A 201 -10.17 -5.85 -2.79
N ALA A 202 -9.30 -6.36 -3.66
CA ALA A 202 -8.77 -5.58 -4.77
C ALA A 202 -8.96 -6.26 -6.11
N LEU A 203 -9.15 -5.45 -7.15
CA LEU A 203 -9.31 -5.86 -8.54
C LEU A 203 -8.22 -5.24 -9.39
N ASP A 204 -7.54 -6.06 -10.19
CA ASP A 204 -6.69 -5.61 -11.28
C ASP A 204 -7.60 -5.25 -12.48
N LEU A 205 -7.55 -4.00 -12.98
CA LEU A 205 -8.33 -3.52 -14.12
C LEU A 205 -7.43 -3.20 -15.33
N GLY A 206 -7.93 -3.46 -16.54
CA GLY A 206 -7.22 -3.24 -17.81
C GLY A 206 -6.30 -4.38 -18.24
N ASP A 207 -5.27 -4.03 -19.00
CA ASP A 207 -4.42 -4.99 -19.72
C ASP A 207 -3.45 -5.75 -18.80
N TRP A 208 -4.04 -6.66 -18.02
CA TRP A 208 -3.35 -7.70 -17.28
C TRP A 208 -3.38 -8.98 -18.08
N ALA A 209 -2.23 -9.62 -18.26
CA ALA A 209 -2.16 -10.96 -18.88
C ALA A 209 -3.06 -11.96 -18.14
N GLU A 210 -3.11 -11.84 -16.80
CA GLU A 210 -4.04 -12.54 -15.93
C GLU A 210 -4.60 -11.53 -14.92
N PRO A 211 -5.79 -10.94 -15.16
CA PRO A 211 -6.42 -10.05 -14.19
C PRO A 211 -6.74 -10.84 -12.92
N ARG A 212 -6.47 -10.21 -11.78
CA ARG A 212 -6.59 -10.82 -10.44
C ARG A 212 -7.72 -10.22 -9.64
N VAL A 213 -8.42 -11.11 -8.95
CA VAL A 213 -9.13 -10.77 -7.71
C VAL A 213 -8.19 -11.05 -6.54
N LYS A 214 -8.05 -10.09 -5.62
CA LYS A 214 -7.11 -10.17 -4.51
C LYS A 214 -7.85 -10.00 -3.18
N VAL A 215 -7.75 -11.00 -2.32
CA VAL A 215 -8.36 -10.96 -0.98
C VAL A 215 -7.28 -10.78 0.07
N TYR A 216 -7.42 -9.74 0.88
CA TYR A 216 -6.54 -9.49 2.02
C TYR A 216 -7.14 -10.09 3.29
N VAL A 217 -6.28 -10.66 4.13
CA VAL A 217 -6.65 -11.29 5.41
C VAL A 217 -5.76 -10.70 6.51
N ARG A 218 -6.37 -10.23 7.58
CA ARG A 218 -5.70 -9.67 8.77
C ARG A 218 -5.33 -10.78 9.75
N HIS A 219 -4.11 -10.75 10.30
CA HIS A 219 -3.61 -11.74 11.26
C HIS A 219 -3.05 -11.06 12.51
N GLU A 220 -3.83 -11.13 13.60
CA GLU A 220 -3.40 -10.64 14.92
C GLU A 220 -2.35 -11.57 15.53
N ASN A 221 -1.38 -11.00 16.26
CA ASN A 221 -0.33 -11.76 16.95
C ASN A 221 0.36 -12.81 16.06
N LEU A 222 0.51 -12.50 14.77
CA LEU A 222 1.06 -13.45 13.79
C LEU A 222 2.47 -13.86 14.19
N THR A 223 2.73 -15.16 14.26
CA THR A 223 4.06 -15.75 14.48
C THR A 223 4.71 -16.15 13.15
N ALA A 224 6.03 -16.33 13.16
CA ALA A 224 6.76 -16.84 11.99
C ALA A 224 6.18 -18.18 11.50
N GLY A 225 6.01 -19.16 12.40
CA GLY A 225 5.50 -20.48 12.05
C GLY A 225 4.07 -20.43 11.49
N GLN A 226 3.20 -19.57 12.02
CA GLN A 226 1.87 -19.34 11.43
C GLN A 226 2.00 -18.73 10.03
N ALA A 227 2.85 -17.73 9.85
CA ALA A 227 3.09 -17.08 8.57
C ALA A 227 3.53 -18.07 7.48
N GLY A 228 4.45 -18.99 7.82
CA GLY A 228 4.91 -20.07 6.95
C GLY A 228 3.81 -21.02 6.46
N ARG A 229 2.66 -21.06 7.16
CA ARG A 229 1.49 -21.89 6.83
C ARG A 229 0.33 -21.10 6.23
N LEU A 230 0.47 -19.81 5.93
CA LEU A 230 -0.64 -19.01 5.39
C LEU A 230 -0.84 -19.20 3.88
N SER A 231 0.20 -19.57 3.13
CA SER A 231 0.05 -19.80 1.69
C SER A 231 -0.95 -20.92 1.41
N ARG A 232 -1.77 -20.71 0.37
CA ARG A 232 -2.80 -21.66 -0.10
C ARG A 232 -2.62 -22.01 -1.58
N MET A 233 -1.51 -21.59 -2.18
CA MET A 233 -1.16 -21.93 -3.57
C MET A 233 -0.74 -23.41 -3.68
N ASP A 234 -1.09 -24.07 -4.79
CA ASP A 234 -0.72 -25.48 -5.03
C ASP A 234 0.80 -25.72 -5.21
N SER A 235 1.53 -24.66 -5.59
CA SER A 235 3.00 -24.63 -5.64
C SER A 235 3.52 -23.35 -5.00
N GLY A 236 3.06 -23.11 -3.77
CA GLY A 236 3.42 -21.93 -2.99
C GLY A 236 4.86 -21.95 -2.48
N PRO A 237 5.31 -20.85 -1.84
CA PRO A 237 6.61 -20.83 -1.20
C PRO A 237 6.73 -21.89 -0.10
N GLY A 238 7.94 -22.44 0.05
CA GLY A 238 8.26 -23.26 1.22
C GLY A 238 8.14 -22.46 2.52
N PRO A 239 7.65 -23.07 3.63
CA PRO A 239 7.44 -22.37 4.90
C PRO A 239 8.68 -21.60 5.40
N ALA A 240 9.86 -22.20 5.28
CA ALA A 240 11.12 -21.62 5.73
C ALA A 240 11.44 -20.26 5.08
N ALA A 241 11.11 -20.08 3.79
CA ALA A 241 11.34 -18.82 3.08
C ALA A 241 10.44 -17.70 3.64
N VAL A 242 9.17 -18.01 3.89
CA VAL A 242 8.20 -17.06 4.46
C VAL A 242 8.56 -16.73 5.91
N GLU A 243 8.98 -17.73 6.69
CA GLU A 243 9.45 -17.55 8.05
C GLU A 243 10.72 -16.70 8.15
N GLY A 244 11.69 -16.92 7.25
CA GLY A 244 12.92 -16.14 7.17
C GLY A 244 12.66 -14.66 6.87
N PHE A 245 11.77 -14.39 5.91
CA PHE A 245 11.29 -13.04 5.64
C PHE A 245 10.58 -12.42 6.85
N PHE A 246 9.65 -13.16 7.47
CA PHE A 246 8.92 -12.69 8.65
C PHE A 246 9.89 -12.26 9.76
N ARG A 247 10.83 -13.13 10.16
CA ARG A 247 11.81 -12.84 11.23
C ARG A 247 12.64 -11.62 10.89
N THR A 248 13.07 -11.51 9.63
CA THR A 248 13.88 -10.39 9.16
C THR A 248 13.13 -9.06 9.21
N ALA A 249 11.91 -9.01 8.69
CA ALA A 249 11.11 -7.80 8.60
C ALA A 249 10.58 -7.36 9.96
N ALA A 250 10.08 -8.30 10.76
CA ALA A 250 9.57 -8.03 12.10
C ALA A 250 10.68 -7.71 13.12
N GLY A 251 11.93 -8.12 12.85
CA GLY A 251 13.05 -7.93 13.78
C GLY A 251 12.89 -8.69 15.09
N LEU A 252 12.02 -9.70 15.10
CA LEU A 252 11.69 -10.49 16.27
C LEU A 252 12.68 -11.65 16.42
N GLY A 253 13.19 -11.82 17.65
CA GLY A 253 14.02 -12.96 18.02
C GLY A 253 13.23 -14.28 18.06
N PRO A 254 13.92 -15.42 18.22
CA PRO A 254 13.28 -16.75 18.23
C PRO A 254 12.25 -16.93 19.35
N ASP A 255 12.39 -16.22 20.47
CA ASP A 255 11.50 -16.32 21.64
C ASP A 255 10.27 -15.39 21.56
N ALA A 256 10.13 -14.60 20.51
CA ALA A 256 9.02 -13.67 20.37
C ALA A 256 7.69 -14.41 20.12
N THR A 257 6.65 -14.00 20.83
CA THR A 257 5.31 -14.61 20.78
C THR A 257 4.47 -14.20 19.56
N GLY A 258 5.00 -13.32 18.71
CA GLY A 258 4.35 -12.85 17.48
C GLY A 258 4.37 -11.32 17.32
N LEU A 259 3.68 -10.84 16.30
CA LEU A 259 3.46 -9.42 16.02
C LEU A 259 2.50 -8.79 17.06
N GLY A 260 3.03 -8.20 18.14
CA GLY A 260 2.23 -7.59 19.22
C GLY A 260 1.71 -6.16 18.96
N GLY A 261 2.20 -5.50 17.90
CA GLY A 261 1.73 -4.19 17.39
C GLY A 261 0.69 -4.33 16.25
N ARG A 262 0.80 -3.52 15.19
CA ARG A 262 -0.07 -3.65 14.00
C ARG A 262 -0.04 -5.06 13.37
N PRO A 263 -1.19 -5.61 12.98
CA PRO A 263 -1.27 -6.98 12.48
C PRO A 263 -0.55 -7.16 11.13
N GLY A 264 -0.02 -8.36 10.92
CA GLY A 264 0.44 -8.80 9.61
C GLY A 264 -0.74 -9.05 8.68
N LEU A 265 -0.55 -8.84 7.37
CA LEU A 265 -1.59 -9.13 6.38
C LEU A 265 -1.09 -10.21 5.42
N SER A 266 -1.97 -11.13 5.01
CA SER A 266 -1.76 -11.94 3.81
C SER A 266 -2.68 -11.49 2.68
N CYS A 267 -2.20 -11.57 1.45
CA CYS A 267 -2.99 -11.36 0.25
C CYS A 267 -3.01 -12.64 -0.59
N HIS A 268 -4.20 -13.05 -1.01
CA HIS A 268 -4.44 -14.23 -1.84
C HIS A 268 -4.99 -13.78 -3.19
N SER A 269 -4.26 -14.08 -4.27
CA SER A 269 -4.64 -13.68 -5.62
C SER A 269 -5.26 -14.84 -6.38
N PHE A 270 -6.38 -14.62 -7.02
CA PHE A 270 -7.08 -15.59 -7.87
C PHE A 270 -7.06 -15.10 -9.31
N THR A 271 -6.59 -15.95 -10.23
CA THR A 271 -6.56 -15.69 -11.68
C THR A 271 -7.35 -16.72 -12.49
N ASP A 272 -7.53 -17.94 -11.97
CA ASP A 272 -8.23 -19.03 -12.63
C ASP A 272 -9.51 -19.38 -11.85
N THR A 273 -10.66 -19.34 -12.52
CA THR A 273 -11.97 -19.64 -11.93
C THR A 273 -12.26 -21.13 -11.81
N ARG A 274 -11.46 -21.99 -12.48
CA ARG A 274 -11.63 -23.45 -12.44
C ARG A 274 -11.05 -24.09 -11.19
N THR A 275 -10.17 -23.39 -10.49
CA THR A 275 -9.57 -23.87 -9.24
C THR A 275 -10.01 -22.99 -8.06
N ALA A 276 -10.23 -23.64 -6.92
CA ALA A 276 -10.48 -22.95 -5.65
C ALA A 276 -9.21 -22.32 -5.05
N ARG A 277 -8.03 -22.64 -5.61
CA ARG A 277 -6.73 -22.30 -5.03
C ARG A 277 -6.22 -20.96 -5.59
N PRO A 278 -5.68 -20.07 -4.74
CA PRO A 278 -5.06 -18.86 -5.24
C PRO A 278 -3.80 -19.18 -6.08
N SER A 279 -3.58 -18.38 -7.11
CA SER A 279 -2.37 -18.40 -7.94
C SER A 279 -1.26 -17.48 -7.39
N GLY A 280 -1.57 -16.64 -6.40
CA GLY A 280 -0.58 -15.77 -5.75
C GLY A 280 -0.78 -15.64 -4.24
N PHE A 281 0.32 -15.42 -3.53
CA PHE A 281 0.38 -15.21 -2.09
C PHE A 281 1.34 -14.07 -1.77
N THR A 282 0.94 -13.13 -0.94
CA THR A 282 1.86 -12.09 -0.42
C THR A 282 1.72 -11.99 1.09
N LEU A 283 2.84 -11.92 1.80
CA LEU A 283 2.87 -11.60 3.23
C LEU A 283 3.34 -10.16 3.40
N HIS A 284 2.57 -9.35 4.12
CA HIS A 284 2.87 -7.94 4.43
C HIS A 284 3.14 -7.79 5.93
N ILE A 285 4.30 -7.21 6.26
CA ILE A 285 4.70 -6.90 7.64
C ILE A 285 4.74 -5.37 7.80
N PRO A 286 3.98 -4.78 8.75
CA PRO A 286 4.01 -3.34 9.02
C PRO A 286 5.29 -2.98 9.77
N VAL A 287 6.42 -2.97 9.07
CA VAL A 287 7.76 -2.81 9.66
C VAL A 287 7.89 -1.56 10.53
N ARG A 288 7.17 -0.49 10.20
CA ARG A 288 7.15 0.78 10.95
C ARG A 288 6.76 0.64 12.43
N ASP A 289 5.99 -0.38 12.79
CA ASP A 289 5.55 -0.64 14.16
C ASP A 289 6.55 -1.50 14.95
N TYR A 290 7.62 -1.96 14.31
CA TYR A 290 8.59 -2.90 14.88
C TYR A 290 10.04 -2.42 14.80
N VAL A 291 10.23 -1.12 14.60
CA VAL A 291 11.54 -0.45 14.46
C VAL A 291 11.55 0.83 15.27
N ARG A 292 12.73 1.26 15.67
CA ARG A 292 12.89 2.54 16.38
C ARG A 292 12.78 3.74 15.44
N HIS A 293 13.28 3.60 14.23
CA HIS A 293 13.32 4.62 13.19
C HIS A 293 13.51 3.96 11.81
N ASP A 294 13.33 4.73 10.73
CA ASP A 294 13.41 4.19 9.37
C ASP A 294 14.81 3.69 8.99
N GLY A 295 15.88 4.15 9.66
CA GLY A 295 17.22 3.56 9.49
C GLY A 295 17.25 2.04 9.78
N GLU A 296 16.53 1.57 10.80
CA GLU A 296 16.40 0.13 11.07
C GLU A 296 15.49 -0.56 10.04
N ALA A 297 14.40 0.09 9.63
CA ALA A 297 13.51 -0.44 8.60
C ALA A 297 14.24 -0.64 7.28
N LEU A 298 15.07 0.32 6.89
CA LEU A 298 15.91 0.30 5.70
C LEU A 298 16.94 -0.83 5.78
N ALA A 299 17.63 -0.98 6.92
CA ALA A 299 18.57 -2.08 7.12
C ALA A 299 17.90 -3.46 6.97
N ARG A 300 16.69 -3.63 7.52
CA ARG A 300 15.90 -4.87 7.37
C ARG A 300 15.47 -5.08 5.92
N ALA A 301 14.96 -4.05 5.26
CA ALA A 301 14.56 -4.10 3.86
C ALA A 301 15.73 -4.51 2.95
N SER A 302 16.91 -3.89 3.15
CA SER A 302 18.14 -4.20 2.43
C SER A 302 18.59 -5.64 2.65
N ARG A 303 18.45 -6.17 3.87
CA ARG A 303 18.74 -7.60 4.15
C ARG A 303 17.77 -8.53 3.41
N VAL A 304 16.47 -8.21 3.37
CA VAL A 304 15.49 -8.97 2.58
C VAL A 304 15.84 -8.93 1.09
N LEU A 305 16.13 -7.76 0.54
CA LEU A 305 16.47 -7.59 -0.88
C LEU A 305 17.69 -8.42 -1.26
N ARG A 306 18.78 -8.32 -0.49
CA ARG A 306 20.01 -9.10 -0.73
C ARG A 306 19.77 -10.60 -0.60
N HIS A 307 18.97 -11.04 0.36
CA HIS A 307 18.61 -12.46 0.51
C HIS A 307 17.90 -13.02 -0.74
N HIS A 308 17.14 -12.17 -1.45
CA HIS A 308 16.46 -12.52 -2.69
C HIS A 308 17.22 -12.10 -3.97
N GLY A 309 18.51 -11.77 -3.87
CA GLY A 309 19.34 -11.42 -5.03
C GLY A 309 18.96 -10.10 -5.71
N MET A 310 18.40 -9.15 -4.97
CA MET A 310 17.96 -7.84 -5.48
C MET A 310 18.89 -6.72 -5.00
N ASP A 311 19.13 -5.71 -5.84
CA ASP A 311 19.93 -4.54 -5.47
C ASP A 311 19.18 -3.64 -4.47
N ALA A 312 19.76 -3.50 -3.28
CA ALA A 312 19.24 -2.66 -2.22
C ALA A 312 19.54 -1.16 -2.41
N SER A 313 20.56 -0.80 -3.21
CA SER A 313 21.00 0.61 -3.38
C SER A 313 19.89 1.50 -3.96
N VAL A 314 18.98 0.91 -4.73
CA VAL A 314 17.85 1.62 -5.33
C VAL A 314 16.85 2.05 -4.25
N LEU A 315 16.70 1.29 -3.16
CA LEU A 315 15.83 1.65 -2.05
C LEU A 315 16.40 2.84 -1.26
N ASP A 316 17.73 2.89 -1.05
CA ASP A 316 18.40 4.03 -0.42
C ASP A 316 18.12 5.33 -1.22
N ARG A 317 18.30 5.28 -2.55
CA ARG A 317 17.99 6.40 -3.45
C ARG A 317 16.50 6.77 -3.44
N ALA A 318 15.62 5.79 -3.29
CA ALA A 318 14.17 6.02 -3.24
C ALA A 318 13.75 6.77 -1.97
N LEU A 319 14.35 6.45 -0.81
CA LEU A 319 14.08 7.20 0.42
C LEU A 319 14.56 8.66 0.31
N ALA A 320 15.77 8.87 -0.22
CA ALA A 320 16.28 10.22 -0.48
C ALA A 320 15.44 11.00 -1.53
N ALA A 321 14.77 10.29 -2.44
CA ALA A 321 13.84 10.91 -3.38
C ALA A 321 12.53 11.37 -2.72
N LEU A 322 12.14 10.79 -1.58
CA LEU A 322 10.89 11.13 -0.90
C LEU A 322 11.04 12.30 0.04
N THR A 323 12.15 12.39 0.77
CA THR A 323 12.35 13.34 1.85
C THR A 323 13.83 13.67 2.07
N GLU A 324 14.10 14.86 2.60
CA GLU A 324 15.43 15.31 2.98
C GLU A 324 15.82 14.88 4.40
N ARG A 325 14.85 14.43 5.22
CA ARG A 325 15.14 14.00 6.59
C ARG A 325 16.02 12.75 6.59
N ARG A 326 16.81 12.59 7.64
CA ARG A 326 17.55 11.35 7.83
C ARG A 326 16.60 10.22 8.21
N PRO A 327 16.87 8.96 7.80
CA PRO A 327 16.08 7.82 8.23
C PRO A 327 16.04 7.62 9.75
N GLU A 328 17.04 8.09 10.50
CA GLU A 328 17.09 7.96 11.97
C GLU A 328 16.21 8.98 12.71
N ASP A 329 15.83 10.08 12.05
CA ASP A 329 15.13 11.21 12.69
C ASP A 329 13.61 11.01 12.77
N GLY A 330 13.10 9.86 12.34
CA GLY A 330 11.68 9.54 12.34
C GLY A 330 11.39 8.09 11.99
N VAL A 331 10.13 7.71 12.13
CA VAL A 331 9.64 6.35 11.83
C VAL A 331 8.38 6.40 10.98
N GLY A 332 8.27 5.50 10.00
CA GLY A 332 7.07 5.33 9.20
C GLY A 332 7.24 5.64 7.71
N LEU A 333 8.40 6.11 7.27
CA LEU A 333 8.69 6.28 5.84
C LEU A 333 8.63 4.94 5.11
N ILE A 334 9.15 3.87 5.72
CA ILE A 334 8.93 2.50 5.22
C ILE A 334 7.74 1.90 5.98
N ALA A 335 6.55 2.00 5.41
CA ALA A 335 5.32 1.59 6.08
C ALA A 335 5.18 0.07 6.19
N TYR A 336 5.43 -0.64 5.09
CA TYR A 336 5.34 -2.10 5.02
C TYR A 336 6.51 -2.67 4.20
N LEU A 337 6.92 -3.88 4.57
CA LEU A 337 7.66 -4.78 3.68
C LEU A 337 6.76 -5.94 3.29
N ALA A 338 6.85 -6.37 2.04
CA ALA A 338 6.08 -7.50 1.55
C ALA A 338 6.91 -8.47 0.72
N LEU A 339 6.68 -9.76 0.93
CA LEU A 339 7.21 -10.83 0.09
C LEU A 339 6.06 -11.46 -0.71
N ALA A 340 6.11 -11.26 -2.02
CA ALA A 340 5.06 -11.66 -2.96
C ALA A 340 5.52 -12.84 -3.82
N HIS A 341 4.64 -13.82 -3.94
CA HIS A 341 4.76 -14.99 -4.79
C HIS A 341 3.60 -15.04 -5.76
N GLN A 342 3.88 -15.44 -6.99
CA GLN A 342 2.91 -15.68 -8.04
C GLN A 342 3.33 -16.96 -8.75
N ARG A 343 2.36 -17.79 -9.15
CA ARG A 343 2.61 -19.03 -9.92
C ARG A 343 3.55 -18.72 -11.11
N ASP A 344 4.54 -19.59 -11.29
CA ASP A 344 5.54 -19.55 -12.37
C ASP A 344 6.35 -18.23 -12.45
N GLN A 345 6.48 -17.51 -11.33
CA GLN A 345 7.27 -16.29 -11.25
C GLN A 345 8.22 -16.31 -10.05
N ALA A 346 9.41 -15.73 -10.23
CA ALA A 346 10.33 -15.49 -9.13
C ALA A 346 9.68 -14.61 -8.03
N PRO A 347 10.01 -14.84 -6.74
CA PRO A 347 9.54 -14.00 -5.65
C PRO A 347 9.88 -12.52 -5.86
N ARG A 348 9.01 -11.65 -5.36
CA ARG A 348 9.17 -10.20 -5.44
C ARG A 348 9.14 -9.60 -4.04
N VAL A 349 10.07 -8.72 -3.75
CA VAL A 349 10.07 -7.93 -2.52
C VAL A 349 9.45 -6.57 -2.81
N THR A 350 8.58 -6.06 -1.94
CA THR A 350 7.98 -4.73 -2.11
C THR A 350 8.15 -3.92 -0.84
N ALA A 351 8.67 -2.70 -0.97
CA ALA A 351 8.68 -1.70 0.09
C ALA A 351 7.56 -0.69 -0.20
N TYR A 352 6.71 -0.45 0.81
CA TYR A 352 5.67 0.57 0.79
C TYR A 352 6.20 1.81 1.48
N LEU A 353 6.12 2.96 0.81
CA LEU A 353 6.82 4.18 1.15
C LEU A 353 5.81 5.31 1.38
N SER A 354 5.78 5.84 2.60
CA SER A 354 4.88 6.93 2.98
C SER A 354 5.28 8.23 2.29
N SER A 355 4.30 9.07 1.97
CA SER A 355 4.56 10.42 1.45
C SER A 355 4.97 11.41 2.55
N GLU A 356 4.48 11.21 3.79
CA GLU A 356 4.75 12.07 4.97
C GLU A 356 4.43 13.56 4.71
N ALA A 357 3.33 13.84 3.99
CA ALA A 357 2.97 15.21 3.65
C ALA A 357 2.51 16.03 4.87
N TYR A 358 2.07 15.37 5.93
CA TYR A 358 1.47 16.04 7.09
C TYR A 358 2.20 15.79 8.40
N ALA A 359 2.85 14.63 8.56
CA ALA A 359 3.61 14.36 9.76
C ALA A 359 4.73 13.34 9.54
N VAL A 360 5.82 13.56 10.26
CA VAL A 360 6.84 12.55 10.54
C VAL A 360 6.61 12.07 11.97
N ARG A 361 6.45 10.76 12.19
CA ARG A 361 6.37 10.25 13.57
C ARG A 361 7.76 10.25 14.19
N PRO A 362 7.89 10.68 15.46
CA PRO A 362 9.20 10.72 16.12
C PRO A 362 9.76 9.30 16.30
N PRO A 363 11.10 9.15 16.32
CA PRO A 363 11.73 7.87 16.57
C PRO A 363 11.38 7.36 17.98
N VAL A 364 11.27 6.04 18.14
CA VAL A 364 10.98 5.40 19.42
C VAL A 364 12.26 5.34 20.24
N VAL A 365 12.28 6.06 21.37
CA VAL A 365 13.32 5.96 22.38
C VAL A 365 12.87 4.95 23.43
N GLU A 366 13.60 3.85 23.60
CA GLU A 366 13.38 2.97 24.75
C GLU A 366 13.66 3.76 26.04
N SER A 367 12.64 3.95 26.87
CA SER A 367 12.85 4.51 28.20
C SER A 367 13.67 3.51 29.02
N VAL A 368 14.95 3.79 29.21
CA VAL A 368 15.78 3.06 30.19
C VAL A 368 15.15 3.30 31.57
N ARG A 369 14.45 2.30 32.12
CA ARG A 369 14.11 2.30 33.54
C ARG A 369 15.42 2.19 34.30
N ARG A 370 15.97 3.32 34.77
CA ARG A 370 17.02 3.30 35.78
C ARG A 370 16.46 2.58 37.01
N PRO A 371 17.16 1.56 37.56
CA PRO A 371 16.81 1.04 38.87
C PRO A 371 16.89 2.21 39.86
N VAL A 372 15.79 2.48 40.56
CA VAL A 372 15.82 3.37 41.72
C VAL A 372 16.65 2.64 42.77
N PRO A 373 17.77 3.21 43.27
CA PRO A 373 18.47 2.60 44.38
C PRO A 373 17.54 2.62 45.59
N VAL A 374 17.18 1.44 46.08
CA VAL A 374 16.55 1.30 47.39
C VAL A 374 17.65 1.62 48.40
N SER A 375 17.51 2.74 49.11
CA SER A 375 18.34 3.07 50.27
C SER A 375 17.81 2.37 51.51
#